data_AF-A0A942L5K9-F1
#
_entry.id   AF-A0A942L5K9-F1
#
_cell.length_a   1.000
_cell.length_b   1.000
_cell.length_c   1.000
_cell.angle_alpha   90.00
_cell.angle_beta   90.00
_cell.angle_gamma   90.00
#
_symmetry.space_group_name_H-M   'P 1'
#
loop_
_entity.id
_entity.type
_entity.pdbx_description
1 polymer ?
#
loop_
_entity_poly.entity_id
_entity_poly.type
_entity_poly.pdbx_seq_one_letter_code
_entity_poly.pdbx_strand_id
1 'polypeptide(L)'
;MDWPRAKTILIVAFLILNAVLAAQLYLLPLFDLSARPVSLAAIKEVLAGKGTELTATLPRRGPTAPFALLSTPAYSDREITTIARDLLGKGAARVPVGGSLGGESAVSYRGLGGQLVVVTARGLVSYENQAAVGSGGAITAEEAASKAADFVREHVGETGFVFAGVTELEPTGFRVDYLQRFRGSFVFPGYITLVVKSDGVAAMWMLRLRVSFETGSARRILSAAEAVLSLVNHRQNAGDTQALSVEKVDFGFHSPIYDTVDPMWRGVPVWRIHTSRGEFFINAHSGVIEAR
;
A
#
# COMPACT_ATOMS: atom_id res chain seq x y z
N MET A 1 53.98 -23.57 -34.49
CA MET A 1 52.85 -22.93 -33.80
C MET A 1 53.35 -22.49 -32.44
N ASP A 2 53.45 -21.18 -32.19
CA ASP A 2 54.07 -20.63 -30.97
C ASP A 2 53.11 -20.74 -29.76
N TRP A 3 52.88 -21.97 -29.33
CA TRP A 3 52.05 -22.33 -28.18
C TRP A 3 52.37 -21.55 -26.88
N PRO A 4 53.64 -21.25 -26.56
CA PRO A 4 53.96 -20.42 -25.39
C PRO A 4 53.50 -18.96 -25.53
N ARG A 5 53.55 -18.38 -26.74
CA ARG A 5 53.11 -17.00 -27.00
C ARG A 5 51.59 -16.89 -26.93
N ALA A 6 50.86 -17.87 -27.47
CA ALA A 6 49.41 -17.91 -27.40
C ALA A 6 48.88 -17.99 -25.96
N LYS A 7 49.50 -18.81 -25.10
CA LYS A 7 49.16 -18.88 -23.66
C LYS A 7 49.35 -17.55 -22.95
N THR A 8 50.45 -16.86 -23.24
CA THR A 8 50.76 -15.57 -22.62
C THR A 8 49.72 -14.51 -23.01
N ILE A 9 49.36 -14.44 -24.30
CA ILE A 9 48.34 -13.53 -24.80
C ILE A 9 46.98 -13.81 -24.15
N LEU A 10 46.61 -15.09 -23.98
CA LEU A 10 45.34 -15.48 -23.35
C LEU A 10 45.28 -15.04 -21.87
N ILE A 11 46.37 -15.22 -21.12
CA ILE A 11 46.44 -14.82 -19.71
C ILE A 11 46.37 -13.30 -19.58
N VAL A 12 47.08 -12.55 -20.43
CA VAL A 12 47.05 -11.09 -20.42
C VAL A 12 45.65 -10.58 -20.81
N ALA A 13 45.02 -11.15 -21.83
CA ALA A 13 43.66 -10.78 -22.23
C ALA A 13 42.65 -11.06 -21.11
N PHE A 14 42.78 -12.20 -20.41
CA PHE A 14 41.93 -12.52 -19.27
C PHE A 14 42.14 -11.54 -18.10
N LEU A 15 43.38 -11.16 -17.80
CA LEU A 15 43.68 -10.16 -16.77
C LEU A 15 43.11 -8.78 -17.11
N ILE A 16 43.25 -8.33 -18.36
CA ILE A 16 42.66 -7.08 -18.82
C ILE A 16 41.15 -7.12 -18.71
N LEU A 17 40.51 -8.22 -19.15
CA LEU A 17 39.06 -8.36 -19.07
C LEU A 17 38.56 -8.32 -17.61
N ASN A 18 39.24 -9.02 -16.70
CA ASN A 18 38.90 -8.99 -15.28
C ASN A 18 39.13 -7.61 -14.65
N ALA A 19 40.19 -6.90 -15.06
CA ALA A 19 40.43 -5.54 -14.61
C ALA A 19 39.35 -4.56 -15.12
N VAL A 20 38.90 -4.72 -16.37
CA VAL A 20 37.77 -3.96 -16.93
C VAL A 20 36.48 -4.30 -16.18
N LEU A 21 36.22 -5.57 -15.89
CA LEU A 21 35.05 -5.99 -15.09
C LEU A 21 35.10 -5.40 -13.68
N ALA A 22 36.26 -5.43 -13.03
CA ALA A 22 36.45 -4.83 -11.71
C ALA A 22 36.27 -3.31 -11.74
N ALA A 23 36.80 -2.64 -12.76
CA ALA A 23 36.55 -1.21 -12.96
C ALA A 23 35.07 -0.92 -13.19
N GLN A 24 34.37 -1.74 -13.99
CA GLN A 24 32.94 -1.60 -14.21
C GLN A 24 32.11 -1.88 -12.95
N LEU A 25 32.55 -2.80 -12.09
CA LEU A 25 31.83 -3.14 -10.87
C LEU A 25 32.07 -2.13 -9.75
N TYR A 26 33.31 -1.62 -9.61
CA TYR A 26 33.71 -0.79 -8.47
C TYR A 26 33.82 0.71 -8.77
N LEU A 27 34.25 1.12 -9.97
CA LEU A 27 34.39 2.55 -10.33
C LEU A 27 33.13 3.15 -10.96
N LEU A 28 32.37 2.40 -11.77
CA LEU A 28 31.16 2.95 -12.40
C LEU A 28 30.07 3.41 -11.39
N PRO A 29 29.83 2.72 -10.25
CA PRO A 29 28.92 3.23 -9.23
C PRO A 29 29.38 4.55 -8.60
N LEU A 30 30.69 4.81 -8.54
CA LEU A 30 31.27 6.07 -8.04
C LEU A 30 31.11 7.23 -9.05
N PHE A 31 31.05 6.91 -10.35
CA PHE A 31 30.86 7.86 -11.45
C PHE A 31 29.43 7.94 -11.95
N ASP A 32 28.45 7.50 -11.16
CA ASP A 32 27.03 7.62 -11.53
C ASP A 32 26.63 9.11 -11.59
N LEU A 33 26.84 9.73 -12.75
CA LEU A 33 26.47 11.12 -13.07
C LEU A 33 24.93 11.31 -13.06
N SER A 34 24.15 10.22 -12.96
CA SER A 34 22.71 10.28 -12.69
C SER A 34 22.38 10.63 -11.24
N ALA A 35 23.37 10.64 -10.34
CA ALA A 35 23.25 11.12 -8.96
C ALA A 35 23.43 12.64 -8.82
N ARG A 36 23.41 13.42 -9.92
CA ARG A 36 23.10 14.84 -9.78
C ARG A 36 21.66 14.91 -9.26
N PRO A 37 21.40 15.52 -8.09
CA PRO A 37 20.03 15.75 -7.67
C PRO A 37 19.39 16.62 -8.75
N VAL A 38 18.54 16.00 -9.59
CA VAL A 38 17.77 16.75 -10.57
C VAL A 38 16.98 17.76 -9.74
N SER A 39 17.27 19.04 -9.94
CA SER A 39 16.66 20.10 -9.15
C SER A 39 15.14 19.99 -9.29
N LEU A 40 14.43 20.04 -8.16
CA LEU A 40 12.96 20.00 -8.16
C LEU A 40 12.37 21.09 -9.06
N ALA A 41 13.07 22.21 -9.24
CA ALA A 41 12.69 23.28 -10.16
C ALA A 41 12.71 22.80 -11.63
N ALA A 42 13.76 22.10 -12.05
CA ALA A 42 13.88 21.57 -13.40
C ALA A 42 12.80 20.52 -13.70
N ILE A 43 12.47 19.66 -12.72
CA ILE A 43 11.39 18.67 -12.91
C ILE A 43 10.04 19.36 -12.99
N LYS A 44 9.76 20.35 -12.14
CA LYS A 44 8.52 21.13 -12.21
C LYS A 44 8.37 21.82 -13.56
N GLU A 45 9.45 22.38 -14.11
CA GLU A 45 9.44 23.02 -15.43
C GLU A 45 9.15 22.01 -16.55
N VAL A 46 9.78 20.82 -16.51
CA VAL A 46 9.49 19.74 -17.47
C VAL A 46 8.04 19.25 -17.36
N LEU A 47 7.51 19.11 -16.13
CA LEU A 47 6.12 18.68 -15.90
C LEU A 47 5.12 19.74 -16.40
N ALA A 48 5.38 21.01 -16.11
CA ALA A 48 4.56 22.12 -16.59
C ALA A 48 4.54 22.18 -18.12
N GLY A 49 5.70 22.03 -18.77
CA GLY A 49 5.81 21.95 -20.23
C GLY A 49 5.07 20.75 -20.85
N LYS A 50 4.74 19.74 -20.04
CA LYS A 50 3.99 18.54 -20.42
C LYS A 50 2.50 18.61 -20.04
N GLY A 51 2.00 19.78 -19.64
CA GLY A 51 0.59 19.98 -19.26
C GLY A 51 0.20 19.32 -17.94
N THR A 52 1.16 19.11 -17.04
CA THR A 52 0.92 18.54 -15.70
C THR A 52 1.17 19.59 -14.63
N GLU A 53 0.14 19.86 -13.83
CA GLU A 53 0.22 20.74 -12.66
C GLU A 53 0.59 19.90 -11.43
N LEU A 54 1.65 20.30 -10.75
CA LEU A 54 2.10 19.64 -9.53
C LEU A 54 1.73 20.49 -8.31
N THR A 55 0.55 20.22 -7.75
CA THR A 55 0.06 20.84 -6.51
C THR A 55 0.58 20.10 -5.27
N ALA A 56 0.92 18.82 -5.43
CA ALA A 56 1.43 17.97 -4.37
C ALA A 56 2.80 18.43 -3.82
N THR A 57 2.97 18.30 -2.50
CA THR A 57 4.30 18.33 -1.88
C THR A 57 4.98 16.98 -2.08
N LEU A 58 6.12 16.96 -2.77
CA LEU A 58 6.84 15.72 -3.05
C LEU A 58 7.62 15.23 -1.83
N PRO A 59 7.38 14.00 -1.35
CA PRO A 59 8.10 13.45 -0.22
C PRO A 59 9.57 13.20 -0.58
N ARG A 60 10.46 13.48 0.39
CA ARG A 60 11.88 13.14 0.30
C ARG A 60 12.10 11.78 0.96
N ARG A 61 12.67 10.83 0.22
CA ARG A 61 13.00 9.50 0.72
C ARG A 61 14.46 9.16 0.41
N GLY A 62 15.05 8.31 1.25
CA GLY A 62 16.37 7.74 0.98
C GLY A 62 16.40 7.02 -0.37
N PRO A 63 17.59 6.87 -0.98
CA PRO A 63 17.73 6.42 -2.37
C PRO A 63 17.41 4.94 -2.57
N THR A 64 17.13 4.17 -1.52
CA THR A 64 16.92 2.72 -1.60
C THR A 64 15.67 2.25 -0.85
N ALA A 65 15.08 1.16 -1.33
CA ALA A 65 14.06 0.40 -0.63
C ALA A 65 14.19 -1.11 -0.91
N PRO A 66 13.90 -1.99 0.07
CA PRO A 66 13.76 -3.42 -0.17
C PRO A 66 12.38 -3.77 -0.73
N PHE A 67 12.19 -5.02 -1.10
CA PHE A 67 10.85 -5.59 -1.22
C PHE A 67 10.25 -5.87 0.17
N ALA A 68 8.93 -5.77 0.26
CA ALA A 68 8.19 -6.26 1.41
C ALA A 68 7.80 -7.72 1.19
N LEU A 69 7.73 -8.49 2.27
CA LEU A 69 7.04 -9.78 2.31
C LEU A 69 5.76 -9.56 3.10
N LEU A 70 4.63 -9.84 2.47
CA LEU A 70 3.28 -9.62 2.97
C LEU A 70 2.63 -10.97 3.23
N SER A 71 1.91 -11.11 4.33
CA SER A 71 1.06 -12.28 4.56
C SER A 71 -0.23 -11.91 5.28
N THR A 72 -1.26 -12.69 5.02
CA THR A 72 -2.50 -12.62 5.78
C THR A 72 -2.28 -13.18 7.20
N PRO A 73 -2.96 -12.63 8.21
CA PRO A 73 -2.89 -13.19 9.55
C PRO A 73 -3.73 -14.47 9.61
N ALA A 74 -3.07 -15.61 9.85
CA ALA A 74 -3.76 -16.84 10.24
C ALA A 74 -4.15 -16.73 11.72
N TYR A 75 -5.37 -16.25 11.99
CA TYR A 75 -5.89 -16.13 13.36
C TYR A 75 -6.25 -17.50 13.92
N SER A 76 -5.75 -17.79 15.12
CA SER A 76 -6.22 -18.91 15.94
C SER A 76 -7.64 -18.68 16.45
N ASP A 77 -8.36 -19.75 16.80
CA ASP A 77 -9.70 -19.66 17.40
C ASP A 77 -9.73 -18.75 18.64
N ARG A 78 -8.65 -18.72 19.43
CA ARG A 78 -8.51 -17.84 20.59
C ARG A 78 -8.41 -16.36 20.19
N GLU A 79 -7.65 -16.05 19.15
CA GLU A 79 -7.53 -14.68 18.62
C GLU A 79 -8.87 -14.23 18.03
N ILE A 80 -9.55 -15.08 17.25
CA ILE A 80 -10.89 -14.78 16.71
C ILE A 80 -11.88 -14.51 17.85
N THR A 81 -11.86 -15.31 18.91
CA THR A 81 -12.72 -15.10 20.09
C THR A 81 -12.42 -13.77 20.79
N THR A 82 -11.15 -13.36 20.80
CA THR A 82 -10.72 -12.08 21.39
C THR A 82 -11.23 -10.91 20.54
N ILE A 83 -11.00 -10.95 19.22
CA ILE A 83 -11.52 -9.96 18.27
C ILE A 83 -13.05 -9.82 18.39
N ALA A 84 -13.76 -10.94 18.43
CA ALA A 84 -15.21 -10.94 18.59
C ALA A 84 -15.65 -10.31 19.92
N ARG A 85 -14.95 -10.61 21.02
CA ARG A 85 -15.25 -10.02 22.33
C ARG A 85 -14.97 -8.52 22.36
N ASP A 86 -13.89 -8.08 21.74
CA ASP A 86 -13.50 -6.67 21.71
C ASP A 86 -14.51 -5.85 20.90
N LEU A 87 -15.05 -6.40 19.80
CA LEU A 87 -16.04 -5.73 18.95
C LEU A 87 -17.51 -5.86 19.42
N LEU A 88 -17.87 -6.97 20.08
CA LEU A 88 -19.27 -7.28 20.45
C LEU A 88 -19.56 -7.19 21.95
N GLY A 89 -18.51 -7.10 22.79
CA GLY A 89 -18.61 -7.08 24.24
C GLY A 89 -18.79 -8.46 24.90
N LYS A 90 -18.96 -8.44 26.23
CA LYS A 90 -19.16 -9.63 27.07
C LYS A 90 -20.58 -10.19 26.82
N GLY A 91 -20.66 -11.22 25.98
CA GLY A 91 -21.95 -11.83 25.57
C GLY A 91 -21.97 -12.36 24.14
N ALA A 92 -20.89 -12.15 23.38
CA ALA A 92 -20.73 -12.70 22.04
C ALA A 92 -20.86 -14.23 22.04
N ALA A 93 -21.80 -14.74 21.24
CA ALA A 93 -21.97 -16.16 21.01
C ALA A 93 -21.51 -16.54 19.61
N ARG A 94 -20.79 -17.65 19.47
CA ARG A 94 -20.42 -18.19 18.16
C ARG A 94 -21.68 -18.64 17.44
N VAL A 95 -21.85 -18.24 16.18
CA VAL A 95 -23.00 -18.64 15.34
C VAL A 95 -22.49 -19.32 14.07
N PRO A 96 -23.24 -20.29 13.50
CA PRO A 96 -22.91 -20.85 12.19
C PRO A 96 -22.93 -19.75 11.12
N VAL A 97 -21.94 -19.75 10.24
CA VAL A 97 -21.95 -18.82 9.10
C VAL A 97 -23.02 -19.31 8.12
N GLY A 98 -24.04 -18.49 7.87
CA GLY A 98 -25.05 -18.73 6.84
C GLY A 98 -24.47 -18.48 5.46
N GLY A 99 -23.63 -19.40 4.96
CA GLY A 99 -23.02 -19.34 3.63
C GLY A 99 -21.51 -19.11 3.64
N SER A 100 -20.86 -19.45 2.55
CA SER A 100 -19.44 -19.20 2.34
C SER A 100 -19.25 -17.77 1.81
N LEU A 101 -18.50 -16.94 2.52
CA LEU A 101 -18.06 -15.64 1.98
C LEU A 101 -16.99 -15.91 0.94
N GLY A 102 -17.38 -15.88 -0.35
CA GLY A 102 -16.44 -16.00 -1.48
C GLY A 102 -15.76 -17.37 -1.62
N GLY A 103 -16.38 -18.47 -1.16
CA GLY A 103 -15.77 -19.80 -1.21
C GLY A 103 -14.82 -20.10 -0.03
N GLU A 104 -14.70 -19.17 0.91
CA GLU A 104 -13.79 -19.26 2.05
C GLU A 104 -14.48 -19.74 3.34
N SER A 105 -13.73 -20.46 4.17
CA SER A 105 -14.12 -20.77 5.55
C SER A 105 -14.08 -19.50 6.40
N ALA A 106 -15.11 -19.30 7.21
CA ALA A 106 -15.20 -18.17 8.11
C ALA A 106 -15.77 -18.59 9.47
N VAL A 107 -15.50 -17.76 10.48
CA VAL A 107 -16.06 -17.91 11.83
C VAL A 107 -16.85 -16.67 12.16
N SER A 108 -18.10 -16.84 12.61
CA SER A 108 -18.98 -15.74 12.98
C SER A 108 -19.37 -15.73 14.44
N TYR A 109 -19.51 -14.53 14.99
CA TYR A 109 -20.00 -14.27 16.33
C TYR A 109 -21.13 -13.24 16.29
N ARG A 110 -22.16 -13.45 17.11
CA ARG A 110 -23.29 -12.52 17.25
C ARG A 110 -23.31 -11.94 18.66
N GLY A 111 -23.43 -10.61 18.73
CA GLY A 111 -23.61 -9.87 19.98
C GLY A 111 -25.08 -9.82 20.42
N LEU A 112 -25.32 -9.42 21.67
CA LEU A 112 -26.66 -9.30 22.26
C LEU A 112 -27.53 -8.23 21.56
N GLY A 113 -26.91 -7.21 20.96
CA GLY A 113 -27.59 -6.16 20.21
C GLY A 113 -27.84 -6.49 18.74
N GLY A 114 -27.64 -7.75 18.33
CA GLY A 114 -27.80 -8.18 16.94
C GLY A 114 -26.62 -7.88 16.03
N GLN A 115 -25.51 -7.35 16.57
CA GLN A 115 -24.29 -7.12 15.81
C GLN A 115 -23.63 -8.45 15.41
N LEU A 116 -22.97 -8.46 14.26
CA LEU A 116 -22.33 -9.63 13.67
C LEU A 116 -20.85 -9.31 13.42
N VAL A 117 -19.96 -10.18 13.89
CA VAL A 117 -18.55 -10.20 13.49
C VAL A 117 -18.29 -11.44 12.69
N VAL A 118 -17.60 -11.31 11.57
CA VAL A 118 -17.13 -12.45 10.77
C VAL A 118 -15.63 -12.31 10.53
N VAL A 119 -14.91 -13.40 10.73
CA VAL A 119 -13.48 -13.49 10.45
C VAL A 119 -13.24 -14.61 9.44
N THR A 120 -12.65 -14.29 8.29
CA THR A 120 -12.30 -15.28 7.26
C THR A 120 -10.95 -15.92 7.54
N ALA A 121 -10.65 -17.06 6.91
CA ALA A 121 -9.37 -17.75 7.06
C ALA A 121 -8.16 -16.91 6.57
N ARG A 122 -8.37 -15.98 5.65
CA ARG A 122 -7.45 -14.99 5.08
C ARG A 122 -7.39 -13.72 5.93
N GLY A 123 -8.00 -13.72 7.10
CA GLY A 123 -7.84 -12.68 8.11
C GLY A 123 -8.60 -11.39 7.83
N LEU A 124 -9.55 -11.40 6.89
CA LEU A 124 -10.52 -10.32 6.76
C LEU A 124 -11.45 -10.36 7.97
N VAL A 125 -11.54 -9.25 8.68
CA VAL A 125 -12.47 -9.05 9.79
C VAL A 125 -13.56 -8.11 9.31
N SER A 126 -14.82 -8.56 9.36
CA SER A 126 -15.98 -7.70 9.16
C SER A 126 -16.79 -7.57 10.44
N TYR A 127 -17.37 -6.39 10.63
CA TYR A 127 -18.31 -6.08 11.69
C TYR A 127 -19.52 -5.41 11.06
N GLU A 128 -20.72 -5.80 11.49
CA GLU A 128 -21.98 -5.21 11.07
C GLU A 128 -22.87 -4.96 12.28
N ASN A 129 -23.47 -3.78 12.32
CA ASN A 129 -24.42 -3.37 13.34
C ASN A 129 -25.73 -2.92 12.70
N GLN A 130 -26.71 -3.83 12.66
CA GLN A 130 -28.02 -3.55 12.06
C GLN A 130 -28.84 -2.50 12.81
N ALA A 131 -28.53 -2.22 14.08
CA ALA A 131 -29.21 -1.18 14.85
C ALA A 131 -28.77 0.24 14.45
N ALA A 132 -27.59 0.39 13.84
CA ALA A 132 -27.10 1.67 13.35
C ALA A 132 -27.70 1.99 11.97
N VAL A 133 -28.98 2.38 11.96
CA VAL A 133 -29.73 2.61 10.72
C VAL A 133 -29.49 4.02 10.17
N GLY A 134 -29.10 4.98 11.01
CA GLY A 134 -28.95 6.40 10.64
C GLY A 134 -30.18 7.24 11.04
N SER A 135 -30.85 6.87 12.14
CA SER A 135 -32.15 7.44 12.53
C SER A 135 -32.01 8.78 13.27
N GLY A 136 -30.81 9.11 13.72
CA GLY A 136 -30.47 10.27 14.55
C GLY A 136 -30.12 11.56 13.79
N GLY A 137 -30.54 11.71 12.53
CA GLY A 137 -30.31 12.93 11.73
C GLY A 137 -28.98 12.95 10.97
N ALA A 138 -28.67 14.08 10.31
CA ALA A 138 -27.42 14.26 9.57
C ALA A 138 -26.25 14.51 10.53
N ILE A 139 -25.11 13.85 10.27
CA ILE A 139 -23.84 14.10 10.97
C ILE A 139 -22.87 14.80 10.03
N THR A 140 -21.85 15.44 10.58
CA THR A 140 -20.77 16.05 9.79
C THR A 140 -19.65 15.05 9.48
N ALA A 141 -18.78 15.37 8.52
CA ALA A 141 -17.61 14.56 8.21
C ALA A 141 -16.63 14.49 9.39
N GLU A 142 -16.49 15.59 10.15
CA GLU A 142 -15.68 15.67 11.36
C GLU A 142 -16.23 14.79 12.48
N GLU A 143 -17.55 14.80 12.70
CA GLU A 143 -18.20 13.92 13.66
C GLU A 143 -18.04 12.44 13.27
N ALA A 144 -18.19 12.12 11.98
CA ALA A 144 -17.97 10.77 11.47
C ALA A 144 -16.51 10.32 11.70
N ALA A 145 -15.54 11.19 11.41
CA ALA A 145 -14.12 10.92 11.66
C ALA A 145 -13.85 10.68 13.15
N SER A 146 -14.42 11.49 14.04
CA SER A 146 -14.27 11.34 15.49
C SER A 146 -14.84 10.02 15.97
N LYS A 147 -16.09 9.69 15.59
CA LYS A 147 -16.73 8.41 15.95
C LYS A 147 -15.95 7.21 15.44
N ALA A 148 -15.41 7.28 14.22
CA ALA A 148 -14.55 6.24 13.67
C ALA A 148 -13.24 6.10 14.46
N ALA A 149 -12.60 7.22 14.82
CA ALA A 149 -11.36 7.21 15.58
C ALA A 149 -11.56 6.61 16.98
N ASP A 150 -12.68 6.93 17.63
CA ASP A 150 -13.04 6.36 18.93
C ASP A 150 -13.28 4.86 18.83
N PHE A 151 -14.05 4.42 17.82
CA PHE A 151 -14.31 2.99 17.58
C PHE A 151 -13.02 2.20 17.31
N VAL A 152 -12.14 2.71 16.44
CA VAL A 152 -10.86 2.05 16.14
C VAL A 152 -10.00 1.97 17.40
N ARG A 153 -9.92 3.05 18.18
CA ARG A 153 -9.13 3.09 19.41
C ARG A 153 -9.65 2.10 20.46
N GLU A 154 -10.97 1.99 20.61
CA GLU A 154 -11.60 1.12 21.61
C GLU A 154 -11.57 -0.37 21.23
N HIS A 155 -11.86 -0.70 19.96
CA HIS A 155 -12.10 -2.09 19.55
C HIS A 155 -10.98 -2.73 18.73
N VAL A 156 -10.17 -1.92 18.04
CA VAL A 156 -9.03 -2.41 17.23
C VAL A 156 -7.71 -2.24 17.99
N GLY A 157 -7.66 -1.28 18.92
CA GLY A 157 -6.49 -0.96 19.74
C GLY A 157 -5.44 -0.13 18.99
N GLU A 158 -4.34 0.20 19.69
CA GLU A 158 -3.19 0.79 19.03
C GLU A 158 -2.66 -0.19 17.98
N THR A 159 -2.40 0.27 16.75
CA THR A 159 -1.19 -0.06 15.99
C THR A 159 -1.38 0.11 14.49
N GLY A 160 -0.41 0.78 13.87
CA GLY A 160 -0.06 0.58 12.47
C GLY A 160 -1.11 0.98 11.45
N PHE A 161 -2.15 1.73 11.81
CA PHE A 161 -3.12 2.31 10.87
C PHE A 161 -3.13 3.83 11.03
N VAL A 162 -3.28 4.54 9.91
CA VAL A 162 -3.37 6.00 9.89
C VAL A 162 -4.58 6.43 9.10
N PHE A 163 -5.27 7.46 9.58
CA PHE A 163 -6.42 8.05 8.90
C PHE A 163 -6.06 8.48 7.47
N ALA A 164 -6.89 8.11 6.51
CA ALA A 164 -6.67 8.33 5.09
C ALA A 164 -7.67 9.31 4.47
N GLY A 165 -8.92 9.31 4.94
CA GLY A 165 -9.94 10.23 4.47
C GLY A 165 -11.35 9.89 4.94
N VAL A 166 -12.28 10.80 4.63
CA VAL A 166 -13.71 10.65 4.83
C VAL A 166 -14.43 10.96 3.52
N THR A 167 -15.38 10.12 3.15
CA THR A 167 -16.21 10.29 1.96
C THR A 167 -17.67 10.17 2.35
N GLU A 168 -18.51 11.10 1.91
CA GLU A 168 -19.96 11.02 2.12
C GLU A 168 -20.57 9.84 1.36
N LEU A 169 -21.55 9.17 1.97
CA LEU A 169 -22.25 8.03 1.38
C LEU A 169 -23.74 8.36 1.22
N GLU A 170 -24.26 8.04 0.04
CA GLU A 170 -25.70 8.10 -0.27
C GLU A 170 -26.41 6.81 0.18
N PRO A 171 -27.60 6.85 0.82
CA PRO A 171 -28.41 8.03 1.12
C PRO A 171 -28.07 8.72 2.45
N THR A 172 -27.36 8.07 3.38
CA THR A 172 -26.91 8.68 4.65
C THR A 172 -25.66 8.00 5.20
N GLY A 173 -24.73 8.81 5.72
CA GLY A 173 -23.56 8.37 6.45
C GLY A 173 -22.24 8.72 5.75
N PHE A 174 -21.14 8.23 6.31
CA PHE A 174 -19.80 8.51 5.83
C PHE A 174 -18.98 7.23 5.82
N ARG A 175 -18.17 7.08 4.78
CA ARG A 175 -17.07 6.12 4.72
C ARG A 175 -15.84 6.78 5.33
N VAL A 176 -15.23 6.13 6.30
CA VAL A 176 -13.95 6.56 6.90
C VAL A 176 -12.90 5.51 6.63
N ASP A 177 -11.80 5.89 5.99
CA ASP A 177 -10.73 4.97 5.59
C ASP A 177 -9.45 5.20 6.40
N TYR A 178 -8.79 4.11 6.76
CA TYR A 178 -7.46 4.08 7.35
C TYR A 178 -6.55 3.17 6.54
N LEU A 179 -5.29 3.57 6.39
CA LEU A 179 -4.26 2.79 5.69
C LEU A 179 -3.25 2.22 6.66
N GLN A 180 -2.83 0.98 6.40
CA GLN A 180 -1.79 0.35 7.19
C GLN A 180 -0.44 1.03 6.95
N ARG A 181 0.33 1.20 8.02
CA ARG A 181 1.68 1.76 8.05
C ARG A 181 2.62 0.81 8.78
N PHE A 182 3.74 0.51 8.15
CA PHE A 182 4.81 -0.32 8.69
C PHE A 182 6.15 0.39 8.54
N ARG A 183 6.85 0.62 9.68
CA ARG A 183 8.16 1.30 9.74
C ARG A 183 8.24 2.58 8.89
N GLY A 184 7.20 3.41 8.98
CA GLY A 184 7.14 4.70 8.29
C GLY A 184 6.60 4.65 6.85
N SER A 185 6.43 3.48 6.24
CA SER A 185 5.86 3.32 4.88
C SER A 185 4.42 2.83 4.90
N PHE A 186 3.62 3.21 3.91
CA PHE A 186 2.29 2.63 3.71
C PHE A 186 2.36 1.18 3.24
N VAL A 187 1.34 0.40 3.57
CA VAL A 187 1.08 -0.95 3.08
C VAL A 187 -0.32 -0.91 2.49
N PHE A 188 -0.40 -0.59 1.20
CA PHE A 188 -1.67 -0.19 0.56
C PHE A 188 -2.77 -1.26 0.58
N PRO A 189 -2.47 -2.57 0.49
CA PRO A 189 -3.50 -3.60 0.62
C PRO A 189 -4.02 -3.77 2.05
N GLY A 190 -3.34 -3.21 3.06
CA GLY A 190 -3.80 -3.23 4.45
C GLY A 190 -4.64 -2.01 4.78
N TYR A 191 -5.87 -2.20 5.26
CA TYR A 191 -6.82 -1.11 5.49
C TYR A 191 -7.78 -1.38 6.66
N ILE A 192 -8.40 -0.30 7.13
CA ILE A 192 -9.67 -0.33 7.86
C ILE A 192 -10.62 0.61 7.13
N THR A 193 -11.81 0.14 6.78
CA THR A 193 -12.88 0.97 6.23
C THR A 193 -14.08 0.86 7.14
N LEU A 194 -14.59 2.00 7.61
CA LEU A 194 -15.78 2.07 8.44
C LEU A 194 -16.90 2.79 7.70
N VAL A 195 -18.13 2.33 7.90
CA VAL A 195 -19.34 3.06 7.55
C VAL A 195 -19.92 3.63 8.84
N VAL A 196 -19.95 4.94 8.94
CA VAL A 196 -20.38 5.69 10.12
C VAL A 196 -21.68 6.40 9.82
N LYS A 197 -22.65 6.25 10.72
CA LYS A 197 -23.95 6.92 10.67
C LYS A 197 -24.19 7.69 11.98
N SER A 198 -25.33 8.39 12.06
CA SER A 198 -25.72 9.13 13.27
C SER A 198 -25.64 8.30 14.54
N ASP A 199 -26.04 7.04 14.44
CA ASP A 199 -26.21 6.13 15.58
C ASP A 199 -24.89 5.44 15.97
N GLY A 200 -23.82 5.63 15.19
CA GLY A 200 -22.50 5.04 15.42
C GLY A 200 -21.92 4.34 14.18
N VAL A 201 -20.97 3.43 14.41
CA VAL A 201 -20.39 2.61 13.34
C VAL A 201 -21.39 1.52 12.94
N ALA A 202 -21.85 1.57 11.69
CA ALA A 202 -22.79 0.62 11.12
C ALA A 202 -22.07 -0.60 10.52
N ALA A 203 -20.89 -0.41 9.96
CA ALA A 203 -20.07 -1.50 9.44
C ALA A 203 -18.58 -1.18 9.52
N MET A 204 -17.76 -2.22 9.56
CA MET A 204 -16.31 -2.13 9.42
C MET A 204 -15.79 -3.32 8.63
N TRP A 205 -14.83 -3.07 7.74
CA TRP A 205 -13.97 -4.08 7.13
C TRP A 205 -12.52 -3.77 7.45
N MET A 206 -11.79 -4.76 7.92
CA MET A 206 -10.38 -4.64 8.27
C MET A 206 -9.57 -5.80 7.70
N LEU A 207 -8.50 -5.46 6.98
CA LEU A 207 -7.45 -6.39 6.60
C LEU A 207 -6.12 -5.86 7.10
N ARG A 208 -5.54 -6.54 8.10
CA ARG A 208 -4.23 -6.21 8.65
C ARG A 208 -3.21 -7.22 8.16
N LEU A 209 -2.24 -6.79 7.36
CA LEU A 209 -1.18 -7.68 6.87
C LEU A 209 -0.03 -7.77 7.85
N ARG A 210 0.61 -8.94 7.92
CA ARG A 210 1.94 -9.07 8.52
C ARG A 210 2.97 -8.65 7.48
N VAL A 211 3.95 -7.87 7.91
CA VAL A 211 4.93 -7.27 7.00
C VAL A 211 6.34 -7.49 7.53
N SER A 212 7.20 -8.03 6.68
CA SER A 212 8.66 -8.03 6.86
C SER A 212 9.33 -7.51 5.60
N PHE A 213 10.65 -7.31 5.65
CA PHE A 213 11.43 -6.96 4.45
C PHE A 213 12.21 -8.17 3.98
N GLU A 214 12.32 -8.32 2.66
CA GLU A 214 13.14 -9.35 2.05
C GLU A 214 14.63 -9.00 2.22
N THR A 215 15.38 -9.89 2.89
CA THR A 215 16.81 -9.71 3.17
C THR A 215 17.63 -9.56 1.89
N GLY A 216 18.53 -8.57 1.84
CA GLY A 216 19.42 -8.35 0.69
C GLY A 216 18.74 -7.78 -0.56
N SER A 217 17.45 -7.46 -0.51
CA SER A 217 16.71 -6.92 -1.67
C SER A 217 16.75 -5.40 -1.81
N ALA A 218 17.39 -4.70 -0.87
CA ALA A 218 17.45 -3.24 -0.88
C ALA A 218 18.20 -2.74 -2.11
N ARG A 219 17.51 -1.98 -2.96
CA ARG A 219 18.05 -1.44 -4.20
C ARG A 219 17.53 -0.03 -4.47
N ARG A 220 18.14 0.66 -5.43
CA ARG A 220 17.81 2.05 -5.77
C ARG A 220 16.31 2.18 -6.09
N ILE A 221 15.72 3.26 -5.62
CA ILE A 221 14.37 3.69 -6.02
C ILE A 221 14.42 5.05 -6.71
N LEU A 222 13.47 5.25 -7.61
CA LEU A 222 13.10 6.54 -8.14
C LEU A 222 12.65 7.45 -6.99
N SER A 223 13.01 8.72 -7.07
CA SER A 223 12.40 9.80 -6.29
C SER A 223 10.93 9.98 -6.70
N ALA A 224 10.17 10.65 -5.83
CA ALA A 224 8.78 10.99 -6.13
C ALA A 224 8.64 11.81 -7.42
N ALA A 225 9.62 12.67 -7.70
CA ALA A 225 9.65 13.50 -8.90
C ALA A 225 9.89 12.67 -10.18
N GLU A 226 10.85 11.73 -10.13
CA GLU A 226 11.09 10.78 -11.23
C GLU A 226 9.85 9.90 -11.47
N ALA A 227 9.17 9.44 -10.41
CA ALA A 227 7.96 8.63 -10.54
C ALA A 227 6.79 9.39 -11.20
N VAL A 228 6.59 10.67 -10.83
CA VAL A 228 5.60 11.53 -11.50
C VAL A 228 5.97 11.73 -12.98
N LEU A 229 7.23 11.96 -13.29
CA LEU A 229 7.70 12.07 -14.67
C LEU A 229 7.47 10.77 -15.46
N SER A 230 7.71 9.60 -14.85
CA SER A 230 7.41 8.30 -15.46
C SER A 230 5.92 8.15 -15.77
N LEU A 231 5.02 8.54 -14.85
CA LEU A 231 3.58 8.52 -15.10
C LEU A 231 3.20 9.39 -16.31
N VAL A 232 3.71 10.63 -16.37
CA VAL A 232 3.44 11.55 -17.48
C VAL A 232 3.96 10.99 -18.80
N ASN A 233 5.17 10.45 -18.83
CA ASN A 233 5.74 9.83 -20.02
C ASN A 233 4.93 8.60 -20.49
N HIS A 234 4.47 7.75 -19.56
CA HIS A 234 3.62 6.62 -19.88
C HIS A 234 2.31 7.05 -20.55
N ARG A 235 1.67 8.13 -20.05
CA ARG A 235 0.44 8.67 -20.63
C ARG A 235 0.68 9.27 -22.02
N GLN A 236 1.71 10.08 -22.18
CA GLN A 236 2.05 10.68 -23.46
C GLN A 236 2.36 9.64 -24.53
N ASN A 237 3.11 8.58 -24.18
CA ASN A 237 3.40 7.47 -25.08
C ASN A 237 2.14 6.68 -25.46
N ALA A 238 1.11 6.70 -24.62
CA ALA A 238 -0.21 6.14 -24.91
C ALA A 238 -1.13 7.10 -25.69
N GLY A 239 -0.63 8.26 -26.10
CA GLY A 239 -1.40 9.29 -26.82
C GLY A 239 -2.30 10.14 -25.92
N ASP A 240 -2.21 10.01 -24.60
CA ASP A 240 -3.01 10.78 -23.66
C ASP A 240 -2.27 12.07 -23.26
N THR A 241 -2.69 13.17 -23.88
CA THR A 241 -2.13 14.53 -23.67
C THR A 241 -3.02 15.41 -22.80
N GLN A 242 -4.09 14.84 -22.21
CA GLN A 242 -5.01 15.62 -21.39
C GLN A 242 -4.33 16.09 -20.09
N ALA A 243 -4.70 17.30 -19.67
CA ALA A 243 -4.21 17.93 -18.45
C ALA A 243 -4.33 17.01 -17.23
N LEU A 244 -3.34 17.07 -16.35
CA LEU A 244 -3.26 16.26 -15.14
C LEU A 244 -2.90 17.15 -13.96
N SER A 245 -3.70 17.10 -12.91
CA SER A 245 -3.32 17.66 -11.61
C SER A 245 -2.80 16.52 -10.74
N VAL A 246 -1.59 16.65 -10.22
CA VAL A 246 -1.03 15.74 -9.22
C VAL A 246 -1.26 16.35 -7.84
N GLU A 247 -2.11 15.69 -7.06
CA GLU A 247 -2.68 16.23 -5.81
C GLU A 247 -1.94 15.71 -4.59
N LYS A 248 -1.52 14.44 -4.61
CA LYS A 248 -0.80 13.81 -3.51
C LYS A 248 0.12 12.70 -4.01
N VAL A 249 1.28 12.55 -3.37
CA VAL A 249 2.23 11.47 -3.66
C VAL A 249 2.65 10.81 -2.36
N ASP A 250 2.35 9.52 -2.22
CA ASP A 250 2.67 8.70 -1.06
C ASP A 250 3.63 7.56 -1.45
N PHE A 251 4.54 7.19 -0.54
CA PHE A 251 5.36 5.99 -0.71
C PHE A 251 4.81 4.83 0.11
N GLY A 252 4.74 3.65 -0.49
CA GLY A 252 4.39 2.44 0.24
C GLY A 252 4.74 1.18 -0.50
N PHE A 253 4.13 0.09 -0.06
CA PHE A 253 4.20 -1.20 -0.71
C PHE A 253 2.83 -1.54 -1.28
N HIS A 254 2.83 -1.96 -2.52
CA HIS A 254 1.66 -2.49 -3.21
C HIS A 254 1.97 -3.90 -3.69
N SER A 255 0.93 -4.71 -3.71
CA SER A 255 0.96 -5.98 -4.41
C SER A 255 -0.46 -6.21 -4.90
N PRO A 256 -0.66 -6.58 -6.17
CA PRO A 256 -1.89 -7.26 -6.53
C PRO A 256 -2.05 -8.43 -5.56
N ILE A 257 -3.23 -8.62 -4.97
CA ILE A 257 -3.48 -9.82 -4.17
C ILE A 257 -3.35 -10.98 -5.15
N TYR A 258 -2.19 -11.64 -5.15
CA TYR A 258 -2.03 -12.87 -5.88
C TYR A 258 -2.82 -13.92 -5.10
N ASP A 259 -3.77 -14.58 -5.78
CA ASP A 259 -4.35 -15.83 -5.31
C ASP A 259 -3.28 -16.92 -5.42
N THR A 260 -2.19 -16.76 -4.67
CA THR A 260 -1.12 -17.74 -4.59
C THR A 260 -1.42 -18.70 -3.46
N VAL A 261 -1.11 -19.97 -3.72
CA VAL A 261 -1.14 -21.04 -2.70
C VAL A 261 -0.20 -20.72 -1.52
N ASP A 262 0.78 -19.82 -1.72
CA ASP A 262 1.70 -19.34 -0.68
C ASP A 262 1.03 -18.30 0.24
N PRO A 263 1.00 -18.51 1.57
CA PRO A 263 0.49 -17.53 2.53
C PRO A 263 1.33 -16.24 2.60
N MET A 264 2.52 -16.23 2.00
CA MET A 264 3.40 -15.08 1.94
C MET A 264 3.69 -14.70 0.49
N TRP A 265 3.53 -13.42 0.15
CA TRP A 265 3.78 -12.91 -1.18
C TRP A 265 4.60 -11.62 -1.13
N ARG A 266 5.20 -11.26 -2.28
CA ARG A 266 6.07 -10.09 -2.38
C ARG A 266 5.26 -8.81 -2.61
N GLY A 267 5.52 -7.80 -1.79
CA GLY A 267 5.09 -6.42 -1.98
C GLY A 267 6.17 -5.59 -2.65
N VAL A 268 5.81 -4.94 -3.76
CA VAL A 268 6.69 -4.05 -4.53
C VAL A 268 6.64 -2.66 -3.91
N PRO A 269 7.78 -1.97 -3.70
CA PRO A 269 7.77 -0.58 -3.30
C PRO A 269 7.24 0.27 -4.46
N VAL A 270 6.31 1.16 -4.17
CA VAL A 270 5.64 2.01 -5.15
C VAL A 270 5.45 3.43 -4.65
N TRP A 271 5.35 4.34 -5.60
CA TRP A 271 4.80 5.67 -5.41
C TRP A 271 3.32 5.64 -5.79
N ARG A 272 2.43 5.87 -4.83
CA ARG A 272 1.00 6.09 -5.09
C ARG A 272 0.79 7.58 -5.38
N ILE A 273 0.33 7.87 -6.58
CA ILE A 273 0.12 9.23 -7.09
C ILE A 273 -1.39 9.43 -7.23
N HIS A 274 -1.95 10.32 -6.41
CA HIS A 274 -3.32 10.79 -6.53
C HIS A 274 -3.36 11.92 -7.53
N THR A 275 -4.29 11.81 -8.48
CA THR A 275 -4.48 12.79 -9.53
C THR A 275 -5.95 13.11 -9.70
N SER A 276 -6.24 14.20 -10.41
CA SER A 276 -7.60 14.55 -10.83
C SER A 276 -8.30 13.49 -11.69
N ARG A 277 -7.59 12.44 -12.12
CA ARG A 277 -8.08 11.35 -12.97
C ARG A 277 -8.08 9.98 -12.31
N GLY A 278 -7.72 9.91 -11.03
CA GLY A 278 -7.63 8.66 -10.27
C GLY A 278 -6.25 8.44 -9.63
N GLU A 279 -6.08 7.23 -9.10
CA GLU A 279 -4.88 6.82 -8.36
C GLU A 279 -3.97 5.96 -9.22
N PHE A 280 -2.67 6.24 -9.22
CA PHE A 280 -1.68 5.45 -9.97
C PHE A 280 -0.62 4.90 -9.04
N PHE A 281 -0.28 3.62 -9.18
CA PHE A 281 0.81 2.99 -8.45
C PHE A 281 2.00 2.81 -9.39
N ILE A 282 3.05 3.58 -9.17
CA ILE A 282 4.29 3.54 -9.96
C ILE A 282 5.34 2.71 -9.23
N ASN A 283 5.85 1.66 -9.86
CA ASN A 283 6.94 0.86 -9.33
C ASN A 283 8.14 1.76 -9.03
N ALA A 284 8.55 1.79 -7.76
CA ALA A 284 9.62 2.67 -7.32
C ALA A 284 11.00 2.23 -7.86
N HIS A 285 11.16 1.00 -8.33
CA HIS A 285 12.42 0.54 -8.94
C HIS A 285 12.49 0.75 -10.45
N SER A 286 11.38 0.55 -11.17
CA SER A 286 11.37 0.55 -12.64
C SER A 286 10.66 1.74 -13.27
N GLY A 287 9.80 2.44 -12.53
CA GLY A 287 8.94 3.51 -13.06
C GLY A 287 7.72 3.02 -13.85
N VAL A 288 7.50 1.71 -13.93
CA VAL A 288 6.34 1.10 -14.60
C VAL A 288 5.08 1.29 -13.76
N ILE A 289 3.92 1.45 -14.42
CA ILE A 289 2.61 1.47 -13.74
C ILE A 289 2.24 0.04 -13.33
N GLU A 290 2.12 -0.21 -12.02
CA GLU A 290 1.69 -1.48 -11.42
C GLU A 290 0.16 -1.59 -11.36
N ALA A 291 -0.52 -0.48 -11.07
CA ALA A 291 -1.98 -0.41 -10.95
C ALA A 291 -2.48 1.02 -11.23
N ARG A 292 -3.76 1.11 -11.61
CA ARG A 292 -4.53 2.33 -11.90
C ARG A 292 -5.87 2.27 -11.18
#